data_AF-A0A9P1FK09-F1
#
_entry.id   AF-A0A9P1FK09-F1
#
_cell.length_a   1.000
_cell.length_b   1.000
_cell.length_c   1.000
_cell.angle_alpha   90.00
_cell.angle_beta   90.00
_cell.angle_gamma   90.00
#
_symmetry.space_group_name_H-M   'P 1'
#
loop_
_entity.id
_entity.type
_entity.pdbx_description
1 polymer ?
#
loop_
_entity_poly.entity_id
_entity_poly.type
_entity_poly.pdbx_seq_one_letter_code
_entity_poly.pdbx_strand_id
1 'polypeptide(L)'
;MSQHPGFCSTQVSVSELPKVEALGIELRQTSGYAAPVNVQTGELVREPFRIKHELGPDVQKNIQTIAGTLQKLKKHFGWNKVIGCSVTKAVMESLIEGSNESYYTRRAKVETILRQSLAKRSQMAFFHSDIHTVGAGYHELVWGDSRSKDVWRKKTVLVCTLGRNIGAILFMDGRRVRNSPLNELYTSNRSASLKSDAGEYKFVPPTPGSEGFDEWVETLDGYLAEITNSLPSGIDRMVLVPTGRMARTSVAEVILASDQLAKTRQLVADRGADLVVAETESEANIIRGTALDAIFELQVNQAQRALDGVLNDSKILQHLSTVQLHAIFDQMDVDGDGSLEPQEINRALTLLGIDRDLERLLEELDTTQDGVVSFDEFLAWWRKNIMEARCVVTTSAKAWQSIVTNVNPPMNFGPLVLLKVTFTFCRSCRAFEPKWRKYSDQYKDIRFVELVGNGTVGAMEFCTQELGVKASPAFFVFRRGTDGGQLVMSWTGASVEKFETNLDTCIQQEAERQACDA
;
A
#
# COMPACT_ATOMS: atom_id res chain seq x y z
N MET A 1 44.13 0.53 6.25
CA MET A 1 43.04 1.32 6.87
C MET A 1 41.91 1.39 5.86
N SER A 2 40.83 0.68 6.17
CA SER A 2 39.69 0.36 5.33
C SER A 2 38.81 1.58 5.03
N GLN A 3 38.54 1.83 3.76
CA GLN A 3 37.36 2.58 3.34
C GLN A 3 36.33 1.57 2.83
N HIS A 4 35.34 1.28 3.68
CA HIS A 4 34.11 0.65 3.24
C HIS A 4 33.34 1.66 2.36
N PRO A 5 32.86 1.30 1.16
CA PRO A 5 31.79 2.05 0.56
C PRO A 5 30.56 1.85 1.46
N GLY A 6 30.12 2.95 2.07
CA GLY A 6 28.99 2.97 2.99
C GLY A 6 27.76 2.36 2.33
N PHE A 7 27.14 1.42 3.05
CA PHE A 7 25.76 1.05 2.83
C PHE A 7 24.89 2.30 3.02
N CYS A 8 24.62 2.99 1.91
CA CYS A 8 23.70 4.11 1.90
C CYS A 8 22.28 3.59 2.17
N SER A 9 21.66 4.18 3.17
CA SER A 9 20.28 3.98 3.63
C SER A 9 19.27 3.86 2.48
N THR A 10 18.72 2.68 2.22
CA THR A 10 17.65 2.55 1.21
C THR A 10 16.28 2.65 1.88
N GLN A 11 15.83 3.90 2.06
CA GLN A 11 14.47 4.33 2.38
C GLN A 11 13.47 3.75 1.37
N VAL A 12 12.26 3.36 1.81
CA VAL A 12 11.14 3.33 0.86
C VAL A 12 10.84 4.80 0.57
N SER A 13 11.23 5.24 -0.61
CA SER A 13 11.12 6.62 -1.05
C SER A 13 9.89 6.75 -1.95
N VAL A 14 9.40 7.97 -2.19
CA VAL A 14 8.39 8.26 -3.25
C VAL A 14 8.79 7.61 -4.60
N SER A 15 10.08 7.35 -4.82
CA SER A 15 10.61 6.57 -5.94
C SER A 15 10.17 5.10 -6.00
N GLU A 16 9.67 4.50 -4.92
CA GLU A 16 9.10 3.15 -4.96
C GLU A 16 7.63 3.13 -5.40
N LEU A 17 6.98 4.30 -5.49
CA LEU A 17 5.62 4.40 -6.00
C LEU A 17 5.58 4.14 -7.51
N PRO A 18 4.52 3.46 -8.01
CA PRO A 18 4.40 3.16 -9.42
C PRO A 18 4.15 4.43 -10.24
N LYS A 19 4.75 4.50 -11.43
CA LYS A 19 4.51 5.59 -12.39
C LYS A 19 3.20 5.39 -13.14
N VAL A 20 2.10 5.62 -12.44
CA VAL A 20 0.73 5.46 -12.96
C VAL A 20 -0.11 6.67 -12.62
N GLU A 21 -1.25 6.78 -13.29
CA GLU A 21 -2.26 7.77 -12.96
C GLU A 21 -3.50 7.07 -12.43
N ALA A 22 -4.16 7.68 -11.45
CA ALA A 22 -5.44 7.24 -10.93
C ALA A 22 -6.39 8.44 -10.81
N LEU A 23 -7.69 8.19 -10.98
CA LEU A 23 -8.70 9.22 -10.73
C LEU A 23 -9.06 9.18 -9.24
N GLY A 24 -8.73 10.23 -8.51
CA GLY A 24 -9.22 10.42 -7.15
C GLY A 24 -10.58 11.11 -7.17
N ILE A 25 -11.53 10.59 -6.39
CA ILE A 25 -12.86 11.16 -6.22
C ILE A 25 -13.10 11.38 -4.73
N GLU A 26 -13.53 12.58 -4.37
CA GLU A 26 -14.03 12.91 -3.04
C GLU A 26 -15.56 13.09 -3.10
N LEU A 27 -16.30 12.28 -2.35
CA LEU A 27 -17.76 12.38 -2.20
C LEU A 27 -18.15 12.96 -0.84
N ARG A 28 -18.87 14.08 -0.90
CA ARG A 28 -19.48 14.76 0.24
C ARG A 28 -21.00 14.72 0.12
N GLN A 29 -21.70 15.08 1.19
CA GLN A 29 -23.16 15.11 1.21
C GLN A 29 -23.76 16.06 0.16
N THR A 30 -23.04 17.12 -0.21
CA THR A 30 -23.53 18.18 -1.12
C THR A 30 -22.73 18.34 -2.41
N SER A 31 -21.69 17.52 -2.62
CA SER A 31 -20.90 17.57 -3.85
C SER A 31 -20.02 16.35 -4.06
N GLY A 32 -19.68 16.08 -5.32
CA GLY A 32 -18.59 15.22 -5.72
C GLY A 32 -17.48 16.04 -6.36
N TYR A 33 -16.23 15.73 -6.05
CA TYR A 33 -15.06 16.46 -6.55
C TYR A 33 -14.02 15.46 -7.02
N ALA A 34 -13.43 15.63 -8.21
CA ALA A 34 -12.48 14.65 -8.74
C ALA A 34 -11.39 15.28 -9.59
N ALA A 35 -10.22 14.64 -9.62
CA ALA A 35 -9.13 14.96 -10.52
C ALA A 35 -8.27 13.71 -10.80
N PRO A 36 -7.70 13.57 -12.01
CA PRO A 36 -6.66 12.58 -12.25
C PRO A 36 -5.35 13.01 -11.58
N VAL A 37 -4.70 12.07 -10.92
CA VAL A 37 -3.50 12.29 -10.11
C VAL A 37 -2.38 11.42 -10.64
N ASN A 38 -1.19 12.01 -10.81
CA ASN A 38 0.04 11.24 -10.96
C ASN A 38 0.44 10.73 -9.57
N VAL A 39 0.28 9.43 -9.30
CA VAL A 39 0.51 8.90 -7.94
C VAL A 39 1.98 8.77 -7.57
N GLN A 40 2.90 9.05 -8.49
CA GLN A 40 4.31 9.19 -8.16
C GLN A 40 4.58 10.59 -7.61
N THR A 41 4.11 11.64 -8.30
CA THR A 41 4.46 13.03 -7.94
C THR A 41 3.43 13.69 -7.01
N GLY A 42 2.21 13.17 -6.94
CA GLY A 42 1.08 13.81 -6.24
C GLY A 42 0.46 14.96 -7.03
N GLU A 43 1.00 15.27 -8.21
CA GLU A 43 0.51 16.35 -9.06
C GLU A 43 -0.82 15.98 -9.70
N LEU A 44 -1.69 16.98 -9.84
CA LEU A 44 -2.92 16.84 -10.59
C LEU A 44 -2.57 16.91 -12.07
N VAL A 45 -2.97 15.89 -12.83
CA VAL A 45 -2.75 15.84 -14.28
C VAL A 45 -3.67 16.83 -15.00
N ARG A 46 -4.83 17.11 -14.40
CA ARG A 46 -5.82 18.09 -14.86
C ARG A 46 -6.45 18.78 -13.67
N GLU A 47 -6.95 19.99 -13.91
CA GLU A 47 -7.71 20.75 -12.92
C GLU A 47 -8.89 19.93 -12.36
N PRO A 48 -9.14 20.01 -11.04
CA PRO A 48 -10.26 19.32 -10.44
C PRO A 48 -11.62 19.78 -10.98
N PHE A 49 -12.55 18.84 -11.07
CA PHE A 49 -13.92 19.09 -11.50
C PHE A 49 -14.92 18.78 -10.39
N ARG A 50 -15.81 19.74 -10.08
CA ARG A 50 -16.81 19.65 -9.01
C ARG A 50 -18.22 19.56 -9.57
N ILE A 51 -19.02 18.67 -9.01
CA ILE A 51 -20.46 18.55 -9.26
C ILE A 51 -21.17 18.79 -7.93
N LYS A 52 -22.18 19.66 -7.93
CA LYS A 52 -23.08 19.85 -6.78
C LYS A 52 -24.20 18.81 -6.83
N HIS A 53 -24.56 18.30 -5.66
CA HIS A 53 -25.72 17.43 -5.44
C HIS A 53 -26.24 17.64 -4.03
N GLU A 54 -27.28 16.93 -3.62
CA GLU A 54 -27.76 16.95 -2.24
C GLU A 54 -28.30 15.56 -1.89
N LEU A 55 -27.84 15.01 -0.77
CA LEU A 55 -28.29 13.72 -0.24
C LEU A 55 -29.28 13.96 0.89
N GLY A 56 -30.44 13.32 0.80
CA GLY A 56 -31.54 13.43 1.75
C GLY A 56 -31.74 12.14 2.56
N PRO A 57 -32.92 11.94 3.16
CA PRO A 57 -33.22 10.74 3.95
C PRO A 57 -33.51 9.49 3.10
N ASP A 58 -33.82 9.64 1.81
CA ASP A 58 -34.17 8.53 0.91
C ASP A 58 -32.92 7.86 0.33
N VAL A 59 -32.60 6.67 0.84
CA VAL A 59 -31.43 5.88 0.44
C VAL A 59 -31.42 5.56 -1.06
N GLN A 60 -32.55 5.17 -1.65
CA GLN A 60 -32.60 4.80 -3.08
C GLN A 60 -32.37 6.01 -3.98
N LYS A 61 -32.98 7.15 -3.63
CA LYS A 61 -32.73 8.42 -4.33
C LYS A 61 -31.27 8.87 -4.19
N ASN A 62 -30.66 8.66 -3.01
CA ASN A 62 -29.25 8.98 -2.78
C ASN A 62 -28.34 8.11 -3.66
N ILE A 63 -28.60 6.80 -3.76
CA ILE A 63 -27.85 5.90 -4.65
C ILE A 63 -27.93 6.38 -6.11
N GLN A 64 -29.11 6.75 -6.60
CA GLN A 64 -29.27 7.28 -7.97
C GLN A 64 -28.50 8.60 -8.17
N THR A 65 -28.54 9.48 -7.18
CA THR A 65 -27.84 10.78 -7.19
C THR A 65 -26.33 10.59 -7.24
N ILE A 66 -25.79 9.70 -6.40
CA ILE A 66 -24.37 9.35 -6.40
C ILE A 66 -23.96 8.67 -7.70
N ALA A 67 -24.80 7.78 -8.25
CA ALA A 67 -24.52 7.16 -9.55
C ALA A 67 -24.42 8.19 -10.68
N GLY A 68 -25.37 9.11 -10.77
CA GLY A 68 -25.33 10.20 -11.74
C GLY A 68 -24.08 11.08 -11.57
N THR A 69 -23.68 11.35 -10.33
CA THR A 69 -22.48 12.15 -10.01
C THR A 69 -21.20 11.43 -10.46
N LEU A 70 -21.02 10.18 -10.03
CA LEU A 70 -19.86 9.35 -10.37
C LEU A 70 -19.71 9.16 -11.88
N GLN A 71 -20.80 8.87 -12.58
CA GLN A 71 -20.79 8.72 -14.05
C GLN A 71 -20.40 10.02 -14.76
N LYS A 72 -20.92 11.18 -14.30
CA LYS A 72 -20.55 12.48 -14.86
C LYS A 72 -19.08 12.82 -14.62
N LEU A 73 -18.56 12.57 -13.41
CA LEU A 73 -17.14 12.77 -13.09
C LEU A 73 -16.24 11.87 -13.97
N LYS A 74 -16.54 10.57 -14.05
CA LYS A 74 -15.82 9.61 -14.91
C LYS A 74 -15.85 10.05 -16.38
N LYS A 75 -17.01 10.47 -16.88
CA LYS A 75 -17.21 10.94 -18.26
C LYS A 75 -16.43 12.23 -18.53
N HIS A 76 -16.43 13.19 -17.60
CA HIS A 76 -15.71 14.46 -17.75
C HIS A 76 -14.21 14.26 -18.02
N PHE A 77 -13.60 13.31 -17.33
CA PHE A 77 -12.19 12.98 -17.52
C PHE A 77 -11.93 11.88 -18.56
N GLY A 78 -12.98 11.30 -19.15
CA GLY A 78 -12.85 10.16 -20.07
C GLY A 78 -12.16 8.95 -19.42
N TRP A 79 -12.36 8.73 -18.12
CA TRP A 79 -11.52 7.84 -17.33
C TRP A 79 -11.99 6.38 -17.35
N ASN A 80 -11.07 5.44 -17.56
CA ASN A 80 -11.31 3.99 -17.54
C ASN A 80 -10.18 3.20 -16.85
N LYS A 81 -9.21 3.87 -16.21
CA LYS A 81 -8.10 3.24 -15.48
C LYS A 81 -8.51 2.96 -14.03
N VAL A 82 -7.59 3.12 -13.08
CA VAL A 82 -7.86 2.98 -11.64
C VAL A 82 -8.64 4.19 -11.13
N ILE A 83 -9.67 3.96 -10.31
CA ILE A 83 -10.47 4.98 -9.63
C ILE A 83 -10.45 4.73 -8.12
N GLY A 84 -10.05 5.74 -7.35
CA GLY A 84 -10.25 5.81 -5.92
C GLY A 84 -11.41 6.74 -5.57
N CYS A 85 -12.21 6.38 -4.57
CA CYS A 85 -13.34 7.18 -4.14
C CYS A 85 -13.42 7.27 -2.61
N SER A 86 -13.15 8.44 -2.04
CA SER A 86 -13.35 8.67 -0.61
C SER A 86 -14.77 9.13 -0.32
N VAL A 87 -15.35 8.67 0.78
CA VAL A 87 -16.66 9.11 1.27
C VAL A 87 -16.59 9.71 2.68
N THR A 88 -17.36 10.76 2.92
CA THR A 88 -17.62 11.24 4.30
C THR A 88 -18.54 10.29 5.06
N LYS A 89 -18.58 10.40 6.39
CA LYS A 89 -19.51 9.63 7.25
C LYS A 89 -20.96 9.85 6.83
N ALA A 90 -21.32 11.11 6.55
CA ALA A 90 -22.65 11.47 6.07
C ALA A 90 -23.01 10.80 4.74
N VAL A 91 -22.06 10.65 3.80
CA VAL A 91 -22.31 9.91 2.55
C VAL A 91 -22.50 8.43 2.82
N MET A 92 -21.64 7.83 3.64
CA MET A 92 -21.78 6.42 4.05
C MET A 92 -23.16 6.17 4.67
N GLU A 93 -23.57 6.98 5.65
CA GLU A 93 -24.87 6.88 6.34
C GLU A 93 -26.06 7.14 5.42
N SER A 94 -25.91 7.96 4.38
CA SER A 94 -26.97 8.24 3.42
C SER A 94 -27.20 7.13 2.37
N LEU A 95 -26.28 6.18 2.25
CA LEU A 95 -26.28 5.14 1.22
C LEU A 95 -26.69 3.76 1.72
N ILE A 96 -26.75 3.54 3.04
CA ILE A 96 -27.08 2.23 3.63
C ILE A 96 -28.07 2.39 4.76
N GLU A 97 -28.92 1.39 4.93
CA GLU A 97 -29.84 1.27 6.07
C GLU A 97 -29.17 0.46 7.20
N GLY A 98 -29.44 0.81 8.46
CA GLY A 98 -28.99 0.05 9.65
C GLY A 98 -27.84 0.68 10.45
N SER A 99 -28.07 0.90 11.75
CA SER A 99 -27.12 1.59 12.65
C SER A 99 -26.23 0.66 13.50
N ASN A 100 -26.42 -0.67 13.44
CA ASN A 100 -25.75 -1.61 14.37
C ASN A 100 -24.69 -2.50 13.70
N GLU A 101 -24.38 -2.25 12.42
CA GLU A 101 -23.35 -3.01 11.70
C GLU A 101 -21.95 -2.45 11.94
N SER A 102 -20.95 -3.34 11.95
CA SER A 102 -19.53 -3.01 12.06
C SER A 102 -19.06 -2.10 10.93
N TYR A 103 -17.96 -1.39 11.17
CA TYR A 103 -17.32 -0.53 10.17
C TYR A 103 -17.06 -1.26 8.84
N TYR A 104 -16.48 -2.45 8.89
CA TYR A 104 -16.13 -3.21 7.68
C TYR A 104 -17.35 -3.61 6.85
N THR A 105 -18.44 -4.03 7.52
CA THR A 105 -19.68 -4.43 6.85
C THR A 105 -20.27 -3.25 6.08
N ARG A 106 -20.36 -2.09 6.74
CA ARG A 106 -20.87 -0.86 6.12
C ARG A 106 -20.01 -0.40 4.96
N ARG A 107 -18.68 -0.41 5.16
CA ARG A 107 -17.71 -0.02 4.13
C ARG A 107 -17.85 -0.92 2.89
N ALA A 108 -17.94 -2.24 3.06
CA ALA A 108 -18.09 -3.20 1.97
C ALA A 108 -19.41 -3.00 1.18
N LYS A 109 -20.50 -2.68 1.87
CA LYS A 109 -21.79 -2.34 1.23
C LYS A 109 -21.68 -1.05 0.41
N VAL A 110 -21.13 0.01 0.99
CA VAL A 110 -20.92 1.28 0.27
C VAL A 110 -20.01 1.09 -0.93
N GLU A 111 -18.88 0.39 -0.77
CA GLU A 111 -17.97 0.09 -1.88
C GLU A 111 -18.69 -0.65 -3.01
N THR A 112 -19.56 -1.62 -2.67
CA THR A 112 -20.37 -2.34 -3.65
C THR A 112 -21.32 -1.40 -4.41
N ILE A 113 -22.03 -0.52 -3.70
CA ILE A 113 -22.94 0.47 -4.28
C ILE A 113 -22.19 1.43 -5.22
N LEU A 114 -21.07 2.01 -4.76
CA LEU A 114 -20.28 2.95 -5.54
C LEU A 114 -19.66 2.30 -6.79
N ARG A 115 -19.17 1.06 -6.64
CA ARG A 115 -18.61 0.29 -7.75
C ARG A 115 -19.68 -0.03 -8.80
N GLN A 116 -20.88 -0.44 -8.39
CA GLN A 116 -22.00 -0.71 -9.31
C GLN A 116 -22.49 0.56 -10.00
N SER A 117 -22.33 1.72 -9.35
CA SER A 117 -22.73 3.03 -9.87
C SER A 117 -21.88 3.53 -11.06
N LEU A 118 -20.63 3.10 -11.19
CA LEU A 118 -19.67 3.55 -12.22
C LEU A 118 -19.77 2.84 -13.59
N ALA A 119 -20.87 2.10 -13.83
CA ALA A 119 -21.16 1.25 -14.99
C ALA A 119 -20.57 -0.18 -14.93
N LYS A 120 -20.82 -1.01 -15.97
CA LYS A 120 -20.41 -2.43 -16.02
C LYS A 120 -18.90 -2.59 -15.79
N ARG A 121 -18.49 -3.64 -15.05
CA ARG A 121 -17.10 -3.93 -14.65
C ARG A 121 -16.07 -3.85 -15.79
N SER A 122 -16.46 -4.10 -17.04
CA SER A 122 -15.57 -4.06 -18.21
C SER A 122 -15.13 -2.65 -18.64
N GLN A 123 -15.63 -1.57 -18.03
CA GLN A 123 -15.34 -0.18 -18.42
C GLN A 123 -14.34 0.56 -17.51
N MET A 124 -13.70 -0.17 -16.59
CA MET A 124 -12.73 0.38 -15.62
C MET A 124 -11.72 -0.70 -15.20
N ALA A 125 -10.45 -0.32 -15.04
CA ALA A 125 -9.41 -1.27 -14.64
C ALA A 125 -9.53 -1.74 -13.18
N PHE A 126 -9.81 -0.82 -12.25
CA PHE A 126 -9.96 -1.12 -10.82
C PHE A 126 -10.72 0.01 -10.10
N PHE A 127 -11.44 -0.33 -9.03
CA PHE A 127 -12.12 0.62 -8.15
C PHE A 127 -11.89 0.26 -6.69
N HIS A 128 -11.64 1.29 -5.90
CA HIS A 128 -11.57 1.21 -4.44
C HIS A 128 -12.31 2.40 -3.83
N SER A 129 -12.94 2.20 -2.68
CA SER A 129 -13.47 3.30 -1.90
C SER A 129 -13.16 3.20 -0.42
N ASP A 130 -12.90 4.33 0.21
CA ASP A 130 -12.57 4.41 1.63
C ASP A 130 -13.14 5.70 2.27
N ILE A 131 -12.85 5.94 3.54
CA ILE A 131 -13.22 7.16 4.24
C ILE A 131 -12.23 8.29 3.94
N HIS A 132 -12.68 9.54 4.09
CA HIS A 132 -11.83 10.71 3.83
C HIS A 132 -10.56 10.75 4.67
N THR A 133 -10.59 10.23 5.91
CA THR A 133 -9.43 10.19 6.80
C THR A 133 -8.27 9.42 6.19
N VAL A 134 -8.56 8.34 5.46
CA VAL A 134 -7.53 7.54 4.78
C VAL A 134 -6.90 8.31 3.64
N GLY A 135 -7.72 8.94 2.79
CA GLY A 135 -7.22 9.81 1.72
C GLY A 135 -6.40 10.99 2.24
N ALA A 136 -6.83 11.63 3.33
CA ALA A 136 -6.06 12.69 3.98
C ALA A 136 -4.72 12.19 4.52
N GLY A 137 -4.71 11.05 5.21
CA GLY A 137 -3.49 10.47 5.77
C GLY A 137 -2.49 10.05 4.71
N TYR A 138 -2.92 9.36 3.65
CA TYR A 138 -2.02 9.02 2.54
C TYR A 138 -1.44 10.25 1.86
N HIS A 139 -2.23 11.31 1.68
CA HIS A 139 -1.69 12.55 1.14
C HIS A 139 -0.61 13.13 2.07
N GLU A 140 -0.94 13.26 3.35
CA GLU A 140 -0.06 13.92 4.31
C GLU A 140 1.27 13.20 4.51
N LEU A 141 1.22 11.87 4.62
CA LEU A 141 2.41 11.06 4.86
C LEU A 141 3.33 10.95 3.64
N VAL A 142 2.79 11.15 2.42
CA VAL A 142 3.54 10.96 1.17
C VAL A 142 3.95 12.28 0.53
N TRP A 143 3.06 13.26 0.50
CA TRP A 143 3.26 14.53 -0.19
C TRP A 143 3.13 15.77 0.68
N GLY A 144 2.46 15.71 1.83
CA GLY A 144 2.31 16.84 2.75
C GLY A 144 3.60 17.21 3.48
N ASP A 145 3.58 18.29 4.25
CA ASP A 145 4.78 18.80 4.94
C ASP A 145 5.19 17.97 6.14
N SER A 146 4.28 17.14 6.66
CA SER A 146 4.62 16.12 7.65
C SER A 146 5.41 14.96 7.04
N ARG A 147 5.63 14.93 5.71
CA ARG A 147 6.42 13.90 5.05
C ARG A 147 7.88 13.99 5.51
N SER A 148 8.34 12.92 6.14
CA SER A 148 9.75 12.74 6.44
C SER A 148 10.07 11.26 6.25
N LYS A 149 11.22 10.98 5.62
CA LYS A 149 11.63 9.61 5.31
C LYS A 149 12.03 8.84 6.57
N ASP A 150 12.30 9.54 7.66
CA ASP A 150 12.63 8.95 8.97
C ASP A 150 11.38 8.65 9.81
N VAL A 151 10.18 8.99 9.31
CA VAL A 151 8.96 9.10 10.15
C VAL A 151 7.96 7.98 9.96
N TRP A 152 7.91 7.30 8.81
CA TRP A 152 6.92 6.25 8.60
C TRP A 152 7.51 4.83 8.50
N ARG A 153 8.81 4.66 8.22
CA ARG A 153 9.37 3.31 8.02
C ARG A 153 9.54 2.57 9.34
N LYS A 154 8.89 1.40 9.49
CA LYS A 154 8.79 0.68 10.78
C LYS A 154 8.27 1.59 11.91
N LYS A 155 7.45 2.57 11.56
CA LYS A 155 6.86 3.53 12.47
C LYS A 155 5.35 3.42 12.39
N THR A 156 4.70 3.60 13.53
CA THR A 156 3.24 3.66 13.66
C THR A 156 2.82 5.12 13.77
N VAL A 157 2.08 5.61 12.80
CA VAL A 157 1.63 7.00 12.73
C VAL A 157 0.11 7.06 12.88
N LEU A 158 -0.35 7.79 13.91
CA LEU A 158 -1.76 8.11 14.10
C LEU A 158 -2.11 9.36 13.31
N VAL A 159 -2.99 9.24 12.32
CA VAL A 159 -3.53 10.40 11.59
C VAL A 159 -4.92 10.71 12.09
N CYS A 160 -5.13 11.94 12.56
CA CYS A 160 -6.42 12.45 13.00
C CYS A 160 -6.88 13.61 12.10
N THR A 161 -7.90 13.40 11.28
CA THR A 161 -8.51 14.49 10.51
C THR A 161 -9.45 15.32 11.38
N LEU A 162 -9.26 16.64 11.38
CA LEU A 162 -10.08 17.59 12.13
C LEU A 162 -11.01 18.33 11.16
N GLY A 163 -12.30 18.00 11.19
CA GLY A 163 -13.32 18.67 10.39
C GLY A 163 -14.64 18.76 11.16
N ARG A 164 -15.78 18.69 10.47
CA ARG A 164 -17.10 18.58 11.15
C ARG A 164 -17.16 17.36 12.09
N ASN A 165 -16.41 16.32 11.73
CA ASN A 165 -16.16 15.14 12.55
C ASN A 165 -14.65 14.98 12.70
N ILE A 166 -14.23 14.33 13.78
CA ILE A 166 -12.86 13.84 13.93
C ILE A 166 -12.83 12.41 13.41
N GLY A 167 -11.87 12.12 12.53
CA GLY A 167 -11.59 10.76 12.08
C GLY A 167 -10.18 10.39 12.48
N ALA A 168 -9.95 9.14 12.88
CA ALA A 168 -8.66 8.65 13.32
C ALA A 168 -8.32 7.34 12.61
N ILE A 169 -7.12 7.26 12.03
CA ILE A 169 -6.62 6.06 11.34
C ILE A 169 -5.15 5.87 11.68
N LEU A 170 -4.76 4.61 11.88
CA LEU A 170 -3.36 4.22 12.02
C LEU A 170 -2.73 3.92 10.65
N PHE A 171 -1.48 4.32 10.50
CA PHE A 171 -0.60 3.91 9.43
C PHE A 171 0.63 3.23 10.02
N MET A 172 1.05 2.11 9.44
CA MET A 172 2.28 1.43 9.77
C MET A 172 3.07 1.18 8.49
N ASP A 173 4.36 1.53 8.49
CA ASP A 173 5.24 1.41 7.31
C ASP A 173 4.65 2.07 6.05
N GLY A 174 4.00 3.23 6.26
CA GLY A 174 3.39 4.03 5.19
C GLY A 174 2.10 3.45 4.60
N ARG A 175 1.54 2.39 5.18
CA ARG A 175 0.24 1.80 4.79
C ARG A 175 -0.75 1.91 5.91
N ARG A 176 -2.03 2.06 5.57
CA ARG A 176 -3.12 1.96 6.54
C ARG A 176 -3.05 0.61 7.26
N VAL A 177 -3.12 0.62 8.59
CA VAL A 177 -3.38 -0.58 9.40
C VAL A 177 -4.85 -0.96 9.21
N ARG A 178 -5.11 -2.15 8.66
CA ARG A 178 -6.49 -2.51 8.29
C ARG A 178 -7.32 -2.84 9.51
N ASN A 179 -6.79 -3.60 10.44
CA ASN A 179 -7.52 -4.08 11.63
C ASN A 179 -7.33 -3.19 12.84
N SER A 180 -7.47 -1.87 12.66
CA SER A 180 -7.30 -0.93 13.76
C SER A 180 -8.56 -0.89 14.64
N PRO A 181 -8.43 -0.87 15.98
CA PRO A 181 -9.56 -0.63 16.88
C PRO A 181 -10.20 0.76 16.66
N LEU A 182 -9.47 1.68 16.03
CA LEU A 182 -9.97 3.01 15.68
C LEU A 182 -11.02 2.99 14.57
N ASN A 183 -11.12 1.92 13.78
CA ASN A 183 -12.08 1.84 12.68
C ASN A 183 -13.53 1.95 13.18
N GLU A 184 -13.82 1.36 14.35
CA GLU A 184 -15.14 1.45 14.97
C GLU A 184 -15.43 2.82 15.58
N LEU A 185 -14.42 3.70 15.78
CA LEU A 185 -14.70 5.10 16.16
C LEU A 185 -15.53 5.81 15.09
N TYR A 186 -15.32 5.45 13.82
CA TYR A 186 -16.03 6.05 12.69
C TYR A 186 -17.52 5.73 12.70
N THR A 187 -17.89 4.51 13.10
CA THR A 187 -19.28 4.01 13.20
C THR A 187 -19.90 4.25 14.58
N SER A 188 -19.09 4.40 15.62
CA SER A 188 -19.58 4.58 16.98
C SER A 188 -20.35 5.89 17.16
N ASN A 189 -21.34 5.84 18.04
CA ASN A 189 -22.00 7.01 18.60
C ASN A 189 -21.14 7.69 19.68
N ARG A 190 -19.83 7.39 19.82
CA ARG A 190 -18.96 8.17 20.71
C ARG A 190 -18.89 9.64 20.31
N SER A 191 -19.23 9.96 19.07
CA SER A 191 -19.50 11.34 18.62
C SER A 191 -20.81 11.95 19.14
N ALA A 192 -21.63 11.23 19.92
CA ALA A 192 -22.88 11.75 20.48
C ALA A 192 -22.62 12.74 21.63
N SER A 193 -21.56 12.55 22.42
CA SER A 193 -21.07 13.58 23.36
C SER A 193 -20.61 14.85 22.63
N LEU A 194 -20.20 14.70 21.36
CA LEU A 194 -19.84 15.76 20.43
C LEU A 194 -21.05 16.38 19.70
N LYS A 195 -22.30 16.05 20.06
CA LYS A 195 -23.50 16.73 19.55
C LYS A 195 -24.03 17.74 20.57
N SER A 196 -24.48 18.89 20.09
CA SER A 196 -25.24 19.86 20.89
C SER A 196 -26.58 19.27 21.28
N ASP A 197 -27.27 19.90 22.24
CA ASP A 197 -28.62 19.51 22.63
C ASP A 197 -29.61 19.57 21.45
N ALA A 198 -29.29 20.34 20.41
CA ALA A 198 -30.01 20.43 19.14
C ALA A 198 -29.66 19.30 18.14
N GLY A 199 -28.78 18.37 18.49
CA GLY A 199 -28.35 17.26 17.64
C GLY A 199 -27.32 17.63 16.56
N GLU A 200 -26.88 18.90 16.50
CA GLU A 200 -25.83 19.36 15.58
C GLU A 200 -24.44 19.00 16.11
N TYR A 201 -23.53 18.58 15.22
CA TYR A 201 -22.15 18.28 15.59
C TYR A 201 -21.41 19.54 16.08
N LYS A 202 -20.90 19.50 17.32
CA LYS A 202 -20.19 20.58 18.05
C LYS A 202 -18.85 20.98 17.44
N PHE A 203 -18.36 20.28 16.41
CA PHE A 203 -17.06 20.52 15.80
C PHE A 203 -17.09 21.50 14.60
N VAL A 204 -17.82 22.59 14.76
CA VAL A 204 -17.55 23.81 13.99
C VAL A 204 -16.68 24.68 14.91
N PRO A 205 -15.40 24.89 14.59
CA PRO A 205 -14.53 25.63 15.50
C PRO A 205 -15.04 27.07 15.66
N PRO A 206 -15.19 27.57 16.90
CA PRO A 206 -15.41 28.99 17.15
C PRO A 206 -14.24 29.83 16.61
N THR A 207 -14.45 31.13 16.46
CA THR A 207 -13.35 32.02 16.07
C THR A 207 -12.34 32.07 17.23
N PRO A 208 -11.02 31.99 16.99
CA PRO A 208 -10.05 32.10 18.07
C PRO A 208 -10.28 33.36 18.92
N GLY A 209 -10.33 33.17 20.24
CA GLY A 209 -10.61 34.24 21.21
C GLY A 209 -12.09 34.61 21.39
N SER A 210 -13.03 33.96 20.70
CA SER A 210 -14.47 34.12 20.97
C SER A 210 -14.91 33.32 22.20
N GLU A 211 -16.06 33.68 22.76
CA GLU A 211 -16.72 32.87 23.80
C GLU A 211 -16.88 31.41 23.33
N GLY A 212 -16.60 30.46 24.23
CA GLY A 212 -16.65 29.02 23.95
C GLY A 212 -15.45 28.44 23.18
N PHE A 213 -14.48 29.25 22.73
CA PHE A 213 -13.29 28.73 22.04
C PHE A 213 -12.43 27.85 22.95
N ASP A 214 -12.17 28.27 24.19
CA ASP A 214 -11.32 27.51 25.12
C ASP A 214 -11.98 26.18 25.56
N GLU A 215 -13.30 26.19 25.80
CA GLU A 215 -14.07 24.97 26.10
C GLU A 215 -14.05 23.99 24.92
N TRP A 216 -14.15 24.53 23.70
CA TRP A 216 -14.03 23.73 22.48
C TRP A 216 -12.64 23.10 22.34
N VAL A 217 -11.56 23.85 22.63
CA VAL A 217 -10.18 23.33 22.64
C VAL A 217 -10.00 22.26 23.72
N GLU A 218 -10.55 22.46 24.92
CA GLU A 218 -10.48 21.43 25.97
C GLU A 218 -11.23 20.15 25.58
N THR A 219 -12.37 20.28 24.92
CA THR A 219 -13.14 19.15 24.39
C THR A 219 -12.34 18.40 23.31
N LEU A 220 -11.69 19.14 22.40
CA LEU A 220 -10.79 18.56 21.39
C LEU A 220 -9.65 17.79 22.05
N ASP A 221 -8.99 18.40 23.02
CA ASP A 221 -7.84 17.82 23.74
C ASP A 221 -8.23 16.53 24.47
N GLY A 222 -9.35 16.54 25.20
CA GLY A 222 -9.86 15.35 25.88
C GLY A 222 -10.16 14.20 24.90
N TYR A 223 -10.75 14.51 23.75
CA TYR A 223 -11.10 13.50 22.76
C TYR A 223 -9.88 12.91 22.04
N LEU A 224 -8.91 13.74 21.67
CA LEU A 224 -7.65 13.27 21.07
C LEU A 224 -6.82 12.43 22.06
N ALA A 225 -6.81 12.81 23.34
CA ALA A 225 -6.20 12.01 24.40
C ALA A 225 -6.91 10.65 24.59
N GLU A 226 -8.25 10.60 24.51
CA GLU A 226 -9.01 9.35 24.56
C GLU A 226 -8.66 8.42 23.39
N ILE A 227 -8.62 8.95 22.16
CA ILE A 227 -8.21 8.19 20.96
C ILE A 227 -6.82 7.60 21.18
N THR A 228 -5.87 8.41 21.64
CA THR A 228 -4.48 7.98 21.86
C THR A 228 -4.40 6.91 22.95
N ASN A 229 -5.20 7.04 24.02
CA ASN A 229 -5.27 6.04 25.09
C ASN A 229 -5.91 4.72 24.67
N SER A 230 -6.82 4.72 23.69
CA SER A 230 -7.45 3.48 23.19
C SER A 230 -6.53 2.59 22.35
N LEU A 231 -5.32 3.06 22.02
CA LEU A 231 -4.38 2.29 21.21
C LEU A 231 -3.64 1.24 22.04
N PRO A 232 -3.64 -0.04 21.61
CA PRO A 232 -3.02 -1.14 22.35
C PRO A 232 -1.49 -1.07 22.34
N SER A 233 -0.90 -0.41 21.33
CA SER A 233 0.54 -0.24 21.16
C SER A 233 0.94 1.23 21.14
N GLY A 234 2.25 1.48 21.25
CA GLY A 234 2.83 2.81 21.07
C GLY A 234 2.64 3.32 19.65
N ILE A 235 2.52 4.64 19.53
CA ILE A 235 2.68 5.35 18.25
C ILE A 235 4.07 5.98 18.26
N ASP A 236 4.60 6.27 17.08
CA ASP A 236 5.81 7.06 16.92
C ASP A 236 5.51 8.52 16.59
N ARG A 237 4.33 8.78 16.01
CA ARG A 237 3.88 10.12 15.65
C ARG A 237 2.37 10.22 15.65
N MET A 238 1.86 11.37 16.03
CA MET A 238 0.49 11.81 15.78
C MET A 238 0.49 12.98 14.80
N VAL A 239 -0.35 12.89 13.75
CA VAL A 239 -0.53 13.94 12.75
C VAL A 239 -1.97 14.41 12.76
N LEU A 240 -2.18 15.67 13.14
CA LEU A 240 -3.48 16.33 13.06
C LEU A 240 -3.63 16.96 11.67
N VAL A 241 -4.67 16.59 10.93
CA VAL A 241 -4.90 17.08 9.57
C VAL A 241 -6.18 17.92 9.54
N PRO A 242 -6.11 19.26 9.53
CA PRO A 242 -7.28 20.09 9.35
C PRO A 242 -7.97 19.78 8.01
N THR A 243 -9.30 19.77 7.97
CA THR A 243 -10.06 19.48 6.75
C THR A 243 -11.30 20.35 6.62
N GLY A 244 -11.82 20.44 5.39
CA GLY A 244 -13.09 21.14 5.13
C GLY A 244 -13.03 22.63 5.45
N ARG A 245 -13.89 23.10 6.36
CA ARG A 245 -13.89 24.50 6.81
C ARG A 245 -12.72 24.83 7.72
N MET A 246 -12.31 23.88 8.57
CA MET A 246 -11.24 24.09 9.56
C MET A 246 -9.89 24.39 8.89
N ALA A 247 -9.61 23.74 7.76
CA ALA A 247 -8.45 24.01 6.92
C ALA A 247 -8.38 25.43 6.32
N ARG A 248 -9.45 26.22 6.42
CA ARG A 248 -9.53 27.59 5.84
C ARG A 248 -9.60 28.68 6.90
N THR A 249 -9.39 28.32 8.15
CA THR A 249 -9.49 29.23 9.31
C THR A 249 -8.15 29.30 10.01
N SER A 250 -7.89 30.40 10.70
CA SER A 250 -6.71 30.55 11.58
C SER A 250 -6.70 29.59 12.77
N VAL A 251 -7.77 28.80 12.98
CA VAL A 251 -7.87 27.82 14.05
C VAL A 251 -6.75 26.78 13.98
N ALA A 252 -6.35 26.35 12.78
CA ALA A 252 -5.23 25.41 12.63
C ALA A 252 -3.91 26.04 13.14
N GLU A 253 -3.67 27.31 12.80
CA GLU A 253 -2.51 28.08 13.27
C GLU A 253 -2.54 28.28 14.78
N VAL A 254 -3.72 28.47 15.38
CA VAL A 254 -3.88 28.64 16.83
C VAL A 254 -3.67 27.33 17.60
N ILE A 255 -4.13 26.19 17.06
CA ILE A 255 -3.81 24.87 17.62
C ILE A 255 -2.30 24.58 17.52
N LEU A 256 -1.65 25.13 16.49
CA LEU A 256 -0.20 25.02 16.24
C LEU A 256 0.65 25.93 17.16
N ALA A 257 0.15 27.10 17.55
CA ALA A 257 0.92 28.19 18.15
C ALA A 257 1.25 28.08 19.65
N SER A 258 1.40 26.85 20.19
CA SER A 258 1.85 26.51 21.55
C SER A 258 0.83 26.62 22.71
N ASP A 259 1.06 25.81 23.74
CA ASP A 259 0.27 25.47 24.96
C ASP A 259 -1.11 24.82 24.82
N GLN A 260 -1.77 24.91 23.66
CA GLN A 260 -3.03 24.19 23.44
C GLN A 260 -2.82 22.69 23.26
N LEU A 261 -3.85 21.90 23.58
CA LEU A 261 -3.83 20.43 23.59
C LEU A 261 -2.85 19.82 24.60
N ALA A 262 -2.73 20.42 25.79
CA ALA A 262 -1.75 20.01 26.79
C ALA A 262 -1.87 18.52 27.18
N LYS A 263 -3.09 17.99 27.35
CA LYS A 263 -3.31 16.57 27.71
C LYS A 263 -2.81 15.64 26.60
N THR A 264 -3.16 15.94 25.35
CA THR A 264 -2.74 15.16 24.17
C THR A 264 -1.24 15.26 23.97
N ARG A 265 -0.65 16.46 24.05
CA ARG A 265 0.79 16.66 23.87
C ARG A 265 1.60 15.91 24.91
N GLN A 266 1.21 16.00 26.18
CA GLN A 266 1.85 15.25 27.26
C GLN A 266 1.74 13.74 27.02
N LEU A 267 0.53 13.25 26.71
CA LEU A 267 0.32 11.82 26.47
C LEU A 267 1.12 11.27 25.27
N VAL A 268 1.20 12.04 24.18
CA VAL A 268 1.99 11.67 22.99
C VAL A 268 3.48 11.68 23.34
N ALA A 269 3.96 12.68 24.08
CA ALA A 269 5.36 12.76 24.52
C ALA A 269 5.74 11.64 25.51
N ASP A 270 4.85 11.29 26.45
CA ASP A 270 5.04 10.19 27.41
C ASP A 270 5.17 8.83 26.70
N ARG A 271 4.59 8.71 25.50
CA ARG A 271 4.74 7.54 24.61
C ARG A 271 5.99 7.60 23.72
N GLY A 272 6.83 8.63 23.86
CA GLY A 272 8.03 8.83 23.04
C GLY A 272 7.72 9.25 21.60
N ALA A 273 6.52 9.74 21.33
CA ALA A 273 6.06 10.17 20.02
C ALA A 273 6.06 11.69 19.89
N ASP A 274 5.99 12.17 18.65
CA ASP A 274 5.79 13.59 18.36
C ASP A 274 4.39 13.89 17.83
N LEU A 275 3.91 15.11 18.11
CA LEU A 275 2.63 15.62 17.60
C LEU A 275 2.90 16.72 16.57
N VAL A 276 2.39 16.52 15.37
CA VAL A 276 2.50 17.45 14.23
C VAL A 276 1.11 17.84 13.77
N VAL A 277 0.93 19.08 13.30
CA VAL A 277 -0.30 19.49 12.60
C VAL A 277 0.09 19.79 11.17
N ALA A 278 -0.63 19.17 10.22
CA ALA A 278 -0.42 19.34 8.81
C ALA A 278 -0.81 20.75 8.36
N GLU A 279 0.00 21.35 7.49
CA GLU A 279 -0.39 22.54 6.74
C GLU A 279 -1.44 22.15 5.69
N THR A 280 -2.44 23.01 5.48
CA THR A 280 -3.57 22.69 4.59
C THR A 280 -3.66 23.69 3.45
N GLU A 281 -2.87 23.43 2.41
CA GLU A 281 -2.76 24.33 1.27
C GLU A 281 -3.86 24.14 0.20
N SER A 282 -4.51 22.96 0.12
CA SER A 282 -5.37 22.62 -1.04
C SER A 282 -6.58 21.74 -0.72
N GLU A 283 -7.73 22.10 -1.30
CA GLU A 283 -8.96 21.27 -1.28
C GLU A 283 -8.77 19.89 -1.96
N ALA A 284 -7.73 19.72 -2.79
CA ALA A 284 -7.49 18.49 -3.55
C ALA A 284 -6.60 17.47 -2.82
N ASN A 285 -6.17 17.74 -1.58
CA ASN A 285 -5.29 16.83 -0.82
C ASN A 285 -5.92 15.45 -0.61
N ILE A 286 -7.21 15.40 -0.24
CA ILE A 286 -7.94 14.13 -0.11
C ILE A 286 -8.01 13.40 -1.46
N ILE A 287 -8.27 14.10 -2.57
CA ILE A 287 -8.29 13.51 -3.92
C ILE A 287 -6.95 12.83 -4.24
N ARG A 288 -5.82 13.47 -3.92
CA ARG A 288 -4.48 12.91 -4.14
C ARG A 288 -4.28 11.62 -3.38
N GLY A 289 -4.50 11.62 -2.06
CA GLY A 289 -4.31 10.42 -1.26
C GLY A 289 -5.33 9.33 -1.55
N THR A 290 -6.55 9.67 -1.95
CA THR A 290 -7.55 8.71 -2.43
C THR A 290 -7.13 8.02 -3.73
N ALA A 291 -6.49 8.74 -4.64
CA ALA A 291 -5.93 8.13 -5.85
C ALA A 291 -4.80 7.14 -5.50
N LEU A 292 -3.95 7.49 -4.53
CA LEU A 292 -2.89 6.62 -4.04
C LEU A 292 -3.43 5.37 -3.33
N ASP A 293 -4.43 5.55 -2.46
CA ASP A 293 -5.10 4.47 -1.74
C ASP A 293 -5.63 3.38 -2.69
N ALA A 294 -6.29 3.78 -3.78
CA ALA A 294 -6.75 2.82 -4.78
C ALA A 294 -5.63 2.06 -5.50
N ILE A 295 -4.47 2.69 -5.69
CA ILE A 295 -3.28 2.03 -6.25
C ILE A 295 -2.70 1.05 -5.24
N PHE A 296 -2.65 1.43 -3.97
CA PHE A 296 -2.21 0.57 -2.88
C PHE A 296 -3.12 -0.65 -2.74
N GLU A 297 -4.43 -0.49 -2.78
CA GLU A 297 -5.36 -1.62 -2.76
C GLU A 297 -5.22 -2.52 -3.99
N LEU A 298 -5.01 -1.94 -5.18
CA LEU A 298 -4.74 -2.74 -6.38
C LEU A 298 -3.47 -3.59 -6.21
N GLN A 299 -2.41 -3.03 -5.64
CA GLN A 299 -1.17 -3.74 -5.36
C GLN A 299 -1.37 -4.87 -4.35
N VAL A 300 -2.19 -4.66 -3.31
CA VAL A 300 -2.49 -5.72 -2.32
C VAL A 300 -3.27 -6.86 -2.99
N ASN A 301 -4.29 -6.55 -3.78
CA ASN A 301 -5.03 -7.56 -4.55
C ASN A 301 -4.14 -8.35 -5.53
N GLN A 302 -3.12 -7.70 -6.11
CA GLN A 302 -2.14 -8.37 -6.96
C GLN A 302 -1.17 -9.23 -6.13
N ALA A 303 -0.72 -8.72 -4.99
CA ALA A 303 0.19 -9.42 -4.09
C ALA A 303 -0.45 -10.66 -3.46
N GLN A 304 -1.74 -10.60 -3.13
CA GLN A 304 -2.48 -11.75 -2.61
C GLN A 304 -2.47 -12.93 -3.59
N ARG A 305 -2.48 -12.68 -4.90
CA ARG A 305 -2.34 -13.74 -5.92
C ARG A 305 -0.95 -14.37 -5.96
N ALA A 306 0.07 -13.70 -5.41
CA ALA A 306 1.39 -14.32 -5.28
C ALA A 306 1.41 -15.38 -4.17
N LEU A 307 0.54 -15.27 -3.16
CA LEU A 307 0.41 -16.27 -2.09
C LEU A 307 -0.02 -17.62 -2.64
N ASP A 308 -0.91 -17.64 -3.63
CA ASP A 308 -1.34 -18.84 -4.35
C ASP A 308 -0.16 -19.64 -4.91
N GLY A 309 0.86 -18.96 -5.44
CA GLY A 309 2.05 -19.63 -5.95
C GLY A 309 2.84 -20.34 -4.84
N VAL A 310 3.02 -19.69 -3.70
CA VAL A 310 3.75 -20.28 -2.55
C VAL A 310 2.97 -21.45 -1.96
N LEU A 311 1.67 -21.25 -1.76
CA LEU A 311 0.79 -22.27 -1.19
C LEU A 311 0.64 -23.48 -2.12
N ASN A 312 0.79 -23.36 -3.44
CA ASN A 312 0.75 -24.52 -4.33
C ASN A 312 2.14 -25.06 -4.72
N ASP A 313 3.18 -24.79 -3.92
CA ASP A 313 4.57 -25.24 -4.17
C ASP A 313 5.09 -24.88 -5.57
N SER A 314 4.65 -23.73 -6.11
CA SER A 314 5.11 -23.27 -7.42
C SER A 314 6.62 -22.99 -7.38
N LYS A 315 7.33 -23.51 -8.38
CA LYS A 315 8.75 -23.21 -8.58
C LYS A 315 9.01 -21.78 -9.08
N ILE A 316 7.96 -21.07 -9.49
CA ILE A 316 8.02 -19.69 -9.98
C ILE A 316 7.23 -18.82 -9.03
N LEU A 317 7.94 -18.02 -8.24
CA LEU A 317 7.35 -17.18 -7.21
C LEU A 317 7.62 -15.70 -7.48
N GLN A 318 6.67 -14.86 -7.08
CA GLN A 318 6.85 -13.42 -7.10
C GLN A 318 7.44 -12.96 -5.77
N HIS A 319 8.53 -12.20 -5.81
CA HIS A 319 9.04 -11.51 -4.63
C HIS A 319 8.09 -10.36 -4.25
N LEU A 320 7.70 -10.31 -2.98
CA LEU A 320 6.91 -9.22 -2.39
C LEU A 320 7.75 -8.43 -1.38
N SER A 321 7.50 -7.13 -1.29
CA SER A 321 8.07 -6.30 -0.21
C SER A 321 7.43 -6.65 1.12
N THR A 322 8.13 -6.36 2.23
CA THR A 322 7.59 -6.52 3.59
C THR A 322 6.27 -5.76 3.78
N VAL A 323 6.15 -4.56 3.19
CA VAL A 323 4.92 -3.75 3.18
C VAL A 323 3.75 -4.49 2.53
N GLN A 324 3.99 -5.17 1.40
CA GLN A 324 2.95 -5.95 0.73
C GLN A 324 2.57 -7.20 1.53
N LEU A 325 3.54 -7.83 2.19
CA LEU A 325 3.29 -9.00 3.04
C LEU A 325 2.48 -8.64 4.27
N HIS A 326 2.79 -7.53 4.95
CA HIS A 326 1.97 -7.01 6.05
C HIS A 326 0.53 -6.77 5.59
N ALA A 327 0.34 -6.14 4.43
CA ALA A 327 -0.99 -5.86 3.94
C ALA A 327 -1.80 -7.12 3.57
N ILE A 328 -1.15 -8.23 3.22
CA ILE A 328 -1.80 -9.54 3.03
C ILE A 328 -2.11 -10.16 4.38
N PHE A 329 -1.17 -10.11 5.32
CA PHE A 329 -1.34 -10.62 6.68
C PHE A 329 -2.54 -9.95 7.37
N ASP A 330 -2.60 -8.62 7.36
CA ASP A 330 -3.72 -7.80 7.85
C ASP A 330 -5.08 -8.15 7.19
N GLN A 331 -5.11 -8.76 6.00
CA GLN A 331 -6.36 -9.21 5.37
C GLN A 331 -6.76 -10.62 5.80
N MET A 332 -5.78 -11.42 6.22
CA MET A 332 -5.98 -12.78 6.71
C MET A 332 -6.38 -12.75 8.19
N ASP A 333 -5.71 -11.91 8.98
CA ASP A 333 -6.05 -11.56 10.36
C ASP A 333 -7.40 -10.84 10.32
N VAL A 334 -8.46 -11.45 10.83
CA VAL A 334 -9.83 -10.93 10.77
C VAL A 334 -10.15 -10.14 12.03
N ASP A 335 -9.64 -10.56 13.19
CA ASP A 335 -9.95 -9.93 14.47
C ASP A 335 -8.98 -8.80 14.86
N GLY A 336 -7.81 -8.73 14.21
CA GLY A 336 -6.82 -7.67 14.37
C GLY A 336 -5.90 -7.84 15.55
N ASP A 337 -5.76 -9.05 16.10
CA ASP A 337 -4.91 -9.29 17.26
C ASP A 337 -3.40 -9.28 16.93
N GLY A 338 -3.05 -9.24 15.64
CA GLY A 338 -1.68 -9.19 15.13
C GLY A 338 -1.04 -10.57 14.94
N SER A 339 -1.80 -11.63 15.09
CA SER A 339 -1.44 -13.02 14.81
C SER A 339 -2.44 -13.64 13.82
N LEU A 340 -2.17 -14.84 13.32
CA LEU A 340 -3.13 -15.60 12.55
C LEU A 340 -3.48 -16.88 13.27
N GLU A 341 -4.76 -17.01 13.63
CA GLU A 341 -5.28 -18.26 14.16
C GLU A 341 -5.50 -19.29 13.02
N PRO A 342 -5.46 -20.61 13.30
CA PRO A 342 -5.75 -21.66 12.32
C PRO A 342 -7.05 -21.44 11.52
N GLN A 343 -8.09 -20.92 12.18
CA GLN A 343 -9.39 -20.63 11.59
C GLN A 343 -9.31 -19.51 10.55
N GLU A 344 -8.48 -18.50 10.79
CA GLU A 344 -8.26 -17.36 9.89
C GLU A 344 -7.46 -17.78 8.66
N ILE A 345 -6.42 -18.60 8.86
CA ILE A 345 -5.65 -19.21 7.77
C ILE A 345 -6.57 -20.08 6.90
N ASN A 346 -7.37 -20.96 7.52
CA ASN A 346 -8.31 -21.82 6.79
C ASN A 346 -9.34 -21.02 5.98
N ARG A 347 -9.86 -19.93 6.57
CA ARG A 347 -10.76 -19.01 5.88
C ARG A 347 -10.06 -18.37 4.67
N ALA A 348 -8.82 -17.93 4.82
CA ALA A 348 -8.06 -17.34 3.72
C ALA A 348 -7.82 -18.36 2.58
N LEU A 349 -7.43 -19.59 2.90
CA LEU A 349 -7.29 -20.69 1.93
C LEU A 349 -8.59 -20.93 1.16
N THR A 350 -9.71 -21.02 1.88
CA THR A 350 -11.04 -21.22 1.31
C THR A 350 -11.43 -20.08 0.36
N LEU A 351 -11.19 -18.82 0.75
CA LEU A 351 -11.49 -17.65 -0.08
C LEU A 351 -10.63 -17.58 -1.34
N LEU A 352 -9.40 -18.08 -1.28
CA LEU A 352 -8.50 -18.16 -2.44
C LEU A 352 -8.76 -19.40 -3.30
N GLY A 353 -9.59 -20.35 -2.84
CA GLY A 353 -9.86 -21.60 -3.53
C GLY A 353 -8.65 -22.54 -3.55
N ILE A 354 -7.81 -22.46 -2.52
CA ILE A 354 -6.57 -23.24 -2.40
C ILE A 354 -6.86 -24.46 -1.54
N ASP A 355 -6.68 -25.64 -2.12
CA ASP A 355 -6.82 -26.93 -1.43
C ASP A 355 -5.46 -27.31 -0.82
N ARG A 356 -5.22 -26.87 0.41
CA ARG A 356 -3.99 -27.15 1.16
C ARG A 356 -4.31 -27.72 2.54
N ASP A 357 -3.53 -28.71 2.93
CA ASP A 357 -3.55 -29.26 4.28
C ASP A 357 -3.13 -28.19 5.29
N LEU A 358 -4.08 -27.79 6.14
CA LEU A 358 -3.89 -26.76 7.15
C LEU A 358 -2.89 -27.21 8.22
N GLU A 359 -2.93 -28.46 8.67
CA GLU A 359 -2.05 -28.95 9.74
C GLU A 359 -0.60 -28.88 9.27
N ARG A 360 -0.33 -29.36 8.05
CA ARG A 360 1.00 -29.26 7.44
C ARG A 360 1.43 -27.80 7.23
N LEU A 361 0.53 -26.93 6.79
CA LEU A 361 0.85 -25.52 6.60
C LEU A 361 1.21 -24.84 7.93
N LEU A 362 0.53 -25.20 9.02
CA LEU A 362 0.85 -24.71 10.37
C LEU A 362 2.21 -25.21 10.83
N GLU A 363 2.57 -26.48 10.60
CA GLU A 363 3.92 -26.99 10.90
C GLU A 363 5.04 -26.21 10.17
N GLU A 364 4.74 -25.65 9.00
CA GLU A 364 5.68 -24.83 8.23
C GLU A 364 5.74 -23.37 8.69
N LEU A 365 4.65 -22.84 9.24
CA LEU A 365 4.48 -21.44 9.64
C LEU A 365 4.79 -21.21 11.12
N ASP A 366 4.15 -21.96 12.03
CA ASP A 366 4.24 -21.82 13.49
C ASP A 366 5.53 -22.49 14.00
N THR A 367 6.64 -21.76 13.84
CA THR A 367 7.97 -22.23 14.25
C THR A 367 8.18 -22.16 15.75
N THR A 368 7.43 -21.30 16.44
CA THR A 368 7.51 -21.15 17.90
C THR A 368 6.63 -22.14 18.65
N GLN A 369 5.68 -22.78 17.95
CA GLN A 369 4.73 -23.77 18.47
C GLN A 369 3.81 -23.19 19.56
N ASP A 370 3.42 -21.92 19.41
CA ASP A 370 2.51 -21.25 20.33
C ASP A 370 1.03 -21.36 19.90
N GLY A 371 0.77 -21.98 18.74
CA GLY A 371 -0.56 -22.28 18.21
C GLY A 371 -1.15 -21.18 17.34
N VAL A 372 -0.43 -20.06 17.16
CA VAL A 372 -0.80 -18.97 16.24
C VAL A 372 0.39 -18.68 15.32
N VAL A 373 0.17 -17.89 14.26
CA VAL A 373 1.25 -17.48 13.36
C VAL A 373 1.45 -15.98 13.48
N SER A 374 2.58 -15.58 14.05
CA SER A 374 2.98 -14.16 14.10
C SER A 374 3.37 -13.64 12.71
N PHE A 375 3.36 -12.31 12.54
CA PHE A 375 3.82 -11.72 11.27
C PHE A 375 5.28 -12.07 10.94
N ASP A 376 6.15 -12.14 11.94
CA ASP A 376 7.58 -12.47 11.74
C ASP A 376 7.76 -13.91 11.23
N GLU A 377 6.95 -14.85 11.72
CA GLU A 377 6.90 -16.23 11.22
C GLU A 377 6.39 -16.30 9.79
N PHE A 378 5.28 -15.62 9.48
CA PHE A 378 4.76 -15.53 8.12
C PHE A 378 5.79 -14.93 7.15
N LEU A 379 6.49 -13.87 7.56
CA LEU A 379 7.54 -13.23 6.78
C LEU A 379 8.75 -14.15 6.57
N ALA A 380 9.17 -14.89 7.60
CA ALA A 380 10.26 -15.85 7.53
C ALA A 380 9.91 -17.01 6.58
N TRP A 381 8.72 -17.58 6.70
CA TRP A 381 8.18 -18.60 5.81
C TRP A 381 8.15 -18.12 4.35
N TRP A 382 7.64 -16.92 4.10
CA TRP A 382 7.63 -16.34 2.75
C TRP A 382 9.05 -16.23 2.18
N ARG A 383 9.98 -15.66 2.96
CA ARG A 383 11.38 -15.47 2.53
C ARG A 383 12.05 -16.79 2.22
N LYS A 384 11.85 -17.83 3.06
CA LYS A 384 12.36 -19.17 2.81
C LYS A 384 11.90 -19.70 1.45
N ASN A 385 10.60 -19.66 1.18
CA ASN A 385 10.04 -20.09 -0.09
C ASN A 385 10.62 -19.30 -1.29
N ILE A 386 10.76 -17.98 -1.16
CA ILE A 386 11.40 -17.17 -2.20
C ILE A 386 12.86 -17.58 -2.41
N MET A 387 13.63 -17.87 -1.36
CA MET A 387 15.03 -18.34 -1.50
C MET A 387 15.13 -19.70 -2.19
N GLU A 388 14.15 -20.59 -1.99
CA GLU A 388 14.13 -21.94 -2.57
C GLU A 388 13.52 -21.96 -3.99
N ALA A 389 12.74 -20.96 -4.38
CA ALA A 389 12.01 -20.94 -5.64
C ALA A 389 12.85 -20.76 -6.91
N ARG A 390 12.95 -21.80 -7.72
CA ARG A 390 13.73 -21.87 -8.96
C ARG A 390 13.77 -20.62 -9.83
N CYS A 391 12.62 -19.97 -10.02
CA CYS A 391 12.51 -18.69 -10.70
C CYS A 391 11.84 -17.66 -9.79
N VAL A 392 12.45 -16.49 -9.65
CA VAL A 392 11.87 -15.36 -8.90
C VAL A 392 11.49 -14.24 -9.86
N VAL A 393 10.25 -13.78 -9.80
CA VAL A 393 9.80 -12.56 -10.49
C VAL A 393 9.83 -11.40 -9.50
N THR A 394 10.44 -10.28 -9.84
CA THR A 394 10.55 -9.11 -8.96
C THR A 394 10.38 -7.81 -9.72
N THR A 395 9.92 -6.79 -9.01
CA THR A 395 9.88 -5.38 -9.45
C THR A 395 10.86 -4.51 -8.67
N SER A 396 11.74 -5.13 -7.87
CA SER A 396 12.68 -4.45 -6.97
C SER A 396 14.12 -4.77 -7.35
N ALA A 397 14.88 -3.74 -7.71
CA ALA A 397 16.32 -3.84 -7.93
C ALA A 397 17.06 -4.35 -6.67
N LYS A 398 16.59 -3.96 -5.48
CA LYS A 398 17.13 -4.44 -4.20
C LYS A 398 16.91 -5.93 -4.01
N ALA A 399 15.72 -6.44 -4.32
CA ALA A 399 15.45 -7.88 -4.26
C ALA A 399 16.33 -8.66 -5.25
N TRP A 400 16.54 -8.12 -6.46
CA TRP A 400 17.52 -8.65 -7.41
C TRP A 400 18.93 -8.72 -6.80
N GLN A 401 19.41 -7.60 -6.23
CA GLN A 401 20.73 -7.54 -5.60
C GLN A 401 20.88 -8.59 -4.50
N SER A 402 19.89 -8.74 -3.60
CA SER A 402 19.93 -9.77 -2.55
C SER A 402 20.02 -11.20 -3.10
N ILE A 403 19.45 -11.47 -4.28
CA ILE A 403 19.53 -12.80 -4.90
C ILE A 403 20.93 -13.05 -5.47
N VAL A 404 21.52 -12.09 -6.19
CA VAL A 404 22.82 -12.28 -6.85
C VAL A 404 23.99 -12.25 -5.87
N THR A 405 23.86 -11.54 -4.74
CA THR A 405 24.90 -11.49 -3.69
C THR A 405 24.83 -12.63 -2.68
N ASN A 406 23.77 -13.44 -2.70
CA ASN A 406 23.68 -14.62 -1.84
C ASN A 406 24.63 -15.71 -2.35
N VAL A 407 25.82 -15.82 -1.74
CA VAL A 407 26.84 -16.82 -2.09
C VAL A 407 26.57 -18.20 -1.48
N ASN A 408 25.69 -18.29 -0.48
CA ASN A 408 25.31 -19.55 0.18
C ASN A 408 23.78 -19.74 0.14
N PRO A 409 23.17 -19.88 -1.04
CA PRO A 409 21.74 -20.13 -1.13
C PRO A 409 21.40 -21.49 -0.50
N PRO A 410 20.23 -21.62 0.17
CA PRO A 410 19.83 -22.87 0.83
C PRO A 410 19.68 -24.05 -0.12
N MET A 411 19.35 -23.77 -1.38
CA MET A 411 19.30 -24.73 -2.48
C MET A 411 20.51 -24.53 -3.39
N ASN A 412 21.11 -25.62 -3.85
CA ASN A 412 22.25 -25.56 -4.76
C ASN A 412 21.78 -25.15 -6.17
N PHE A 413 21.93 -23.88 -6.50
CA PHE A 413 21.66 -23.32 -7.85
C PHE A 413 22.94 -23.04 -8.63
N GLY A 414 24.05 -23.66 -8.24
CA GLY A 414 25.36 -23.33 -8.81
C GLY A 414 25.78 -21.87 -8.63
N PRO A 415 26.91 -21.49 -9.25
CA PRO A 415 27.48 -20.15 -9.13
C PRO A 415 26.80 -19.09 -10.01
N LEU A 416 25.95 -19.49 -10.96
CA LEU A 416 25.36 -18.58 -11.95
C LEU A 416 23.91 -18.18 -11.62
N VAL A 417 23.58 -16.94 -11.95
CA VAL A 417 22.24 -16.36 -11.89
C VAL A 417 21.91 -15.74 -13.25
N LEU A 418 20.80 -16.16 -13.85
CA LEU A 418 20.31 -15.61 -15.10
C LEU A 418 19.19 -14.59 -14.83
N LEU A 419 19.47 -13.33 -15.09
CA LEU A 419 18.52 -12.23 -15.02
C LEU A 419 17.89 -11.97 -16.38
N LYS A 420 16.56 -12.02 -16.46
CA LYS A 420 15.75 -11.53 -17.58
C LYS A 420 15.09 -10.21 -17.20
N VAL A 421 15.41 -9.13 -17.91
CA VAL A 421 14.70 -7.84 -17.80
C VAL A 421 13.55 -7.81 -18.80
N THR A 422 12.34 -7.52 -18.30
CA THR A 422 11.11 -7.39 -19.10
C THR A 422 10.38 -6.08 -18.81
N PHE A 423 9.41 -5.76 -19.65
CA PHE A 423 8.49 -4.65 -19.43
C PHE A 423 7.07 -5.10 -19.72
N THR A 424 6.09 -4.62 -18.96
CA THR A 424 4.69 -5.10 -19.08
C THR A 424 4.08 -4.87 -20.47
N PHE A 425 4.55 -3.86 -21.22
CA PHE A 425 4.11 -3.58 -22.59
C PHE A 425 4.82 -4.44 -23.67
N CYS A 426 5.92 -5.11 -23.34
CA CYS A 426 6.77 -5.82 -24.29
C CYS A 426 6.11 -7.12 -24.83
N ARG A 427 5.75 -7.12 -26.12
CA ARG A 427 5.17 -8.30 -26.80
C ARG A 427 6.13 -9.48 -26.87
N SER A 428 7.39 -9.24 -27.23
CA SER A 428 8.41 -10.29 -27.33
C SER A 428 8.70 -10.97 -25.99
N CYS A 429 8.62 -10.22 -24.88
CA CYS A 429 8.78 -10.74 -23.53
C CYS A 429 7.65 -11.71 -23.20
N ARG A 430 6.38 -11.33 -23.48
CA ARG A 430 5.22 -12.21 -23.31
C ARG A 430 5.31 -13.47 -24.18
N ALA A 431 5.78 -13.34 -25.42
CA ALA A 431 5.95 -14.48 -26.33
C ALA A 431 7.07 -15.45 -25.87
N PHE A 432 8.08 -14.96 -25.15
CA PHE A 432 9.17 -15.77 -24.64
C PHE A 432 8.85 -16.45 -23.29
N GLU A 433 7.83 -15.97 -22.57
CA GLU A 433 7.49 -16.42 -21.22
C GLU A 433 7.31 -17.95 -21.08
N PRO A 434 6.59 -18.66 -21.96
CA PRO A 434 6.47 -20.12 -21.84
C PRO A 434 7.83 -20.85 -21.90
N LYS A 435 8.78 -20.33 -22.68
CA LYS A 435 10.13 -20.88 -22.81
C LYS A 435 10.97 -20.57 -21.59
N TRP A 436 10.86 -19.35 -21.06
CA TRP A 436 11.51 -18.96 -19.81
C TRP A 436 11.17 -19.92 -18.67
N ARG A 437 9.87 -20.27 -18.54
CA ARG A 437 9.41 -21.26 -17.55
C ARG A 437 10.05 -22.63 -17.77
N LYS A 438 9.97 -23.15 -19.01
CA LYS A 438 10.59 -24.42 -19.40
C LYS A 438 12.09 -24.47 -19.05
N TYR A 439 12.85 -23.43 -19.40
CA TYR A 439 14.29 -23.39 -19.13
C TYR A 439 14.61 -23.27 -17.64
N SER A 440 13.79 -22.55 -16.87
CA SER A 440 13.94 -22.52 -15.42
C SER A 440 13.76 -23.90 -14.79
N ASP A 441 13.02 -24.84 -15.39
CA ASP A 441 12.98 -26.23 -14.91
C ASP A 441 14.17 -27.07 -15.41
N GLN A 442 14.64 -26.80 -16.62
CA GLN A 442 15.70 -27.56 -17.29
C GLN A 442 17.10 -27.32 -16.66
N TYR A 443 17.48 -26.06 -16.43
CA TYR A 443 18.86 -25.69 -16.08
C TYR A 443 19.13 -25.66 -14.56
N LYS A 444 19.00 -26.80 -13.87
CA LYS A 444 18.92 -26.91 -12.39
C LYS A 444 20.02 -26.21 -11.58
N ASP A 445 21.19 -26.04 -12.18
CA ASP A 445 22.37 -25.39 -11.58
C ASP A 445 22.52 -23.90 -11.96
N ILE A 446 21.43 -23.26 -12.39
CA ILE A 446 21.37 -21.80 -12.62
C ILE A 446 20.12 -21.23 -11.97
N ARG A 447 20.24 -20.18 -11.17
CA ARG A 447 19.06 -19.49 -10.61
C ARG A 447 18.44 -18.53 -11.63
N PHE A 448 17.14 -18.61 -11.86
CA PHE A 448 16.43 -17.73 -12.79
C PHE A 448 15.81 -16.55 -12.02
N VAL A 449 15.96 -15.33 -12.55
CA VAL A 449 15.31 -14.13 -12.02
C VAL A 449 14.71 -13.32 -13.16
N GLU A 450 13.46 -12.91 -13.03
CA GLU A 450 12.84 -11.93 -13.91
C GLU A 450 12.69 -10.59 -13.17
N LEU A 451 13.26 -9.53 -13.74
CA LEU A 451 13.04 -8.16 -13.27
C LEU A 451 12.09 -7.43 -14.23
N VAL A 452 10.91 -7.07 -13.74
CA VAL A 452 9.95 -6.25 -14.47
C VAL A 452 10.34 -4.78 -14.32
N GLY A 453 11.06 -4.25 -15.32
CA GLY A 453 11.74 -2.95 -15.24
C GLY A 453 10.81 -1.76 -15.04
N ASN A 454 9.56 -1.81 -15.50
CA ASN A 454 8.57 -0.76 -15.24
C ASN A 454 7.66 -1.03 -14.03
N GLY A 455 8.06 -1.92 -13.12
CA GLY A 455 7.33 -2.20 -11.89
C GLY A 455 7.51 -1.13 -10.81
N THR A 456 8.71 -0.55 -10.69
CA THR A 456 9.05 0.55 -9.77
C THR A 456 10.03 1.51 -10.45
N VAL A 457 10.22 2.72 -9.93
CA VAL A 457 11.22 3.66 -10.48
C VAL A 457 12.62 3.13 -10.23
N GLY A 458 12.89 2.59 -9.03
CA GLY A 458 14.19 1.98 -8.73
C GLY A 458 14.54 0.83 -9.67
N ALA A 459 13.56 0.00 -10.08
CA ALA A 459 13.80 -1.01 -11.11
C ALA A 459 14.06 -0.39 -12.49
N MET A 460 13.33 0.66 -12.87
CA MET A 460 13.51 1.34 -14.14
C MET A 460 14.89 2.01 -14.24
N GLU A 461 15.30 2.72 -13.19
CA GLU A 461 16.62 3.36 -13.08
C GLU A 461 17.72 2.32 -13.15
N PHE A 462 17.62 1.23 -12.38
CA PHE A 462 18.56 0.12 -12.45
C PHE A 462 18.66 -0.47 -13.86
N CYS A 463 17.53 -0.72 -14.52
CA CYS A 463 17.53 -1.28 -15.87
C CYS A 463 18.16 -0.34 -16.91
N THR A 464 17.89 0.97 -16.81
CA THR A 464 18.27 1.94 -17.85
C THR A 464 19.65 2.55 -17.62
N GLN A 465 20.00 2.86 -16.37
CA GLN A 465 21.23 3.55 -15.99
C GLN A 465 22.36 2.58 -15.64
N GLU A 466 22.07 1.50 -14.90
CA GLU A 466 23.10 0.55 -14.47
C GLU A 466 23.28 -0.59 -15.48
N LEU A 467 22.20 -1.23 -15.93
CA LEU A 467 22.26 -2.31 -16.92
C LEU A 467 22.29 -1.84 -18.38
N GLY A 468 22.00 -0.56 -18.64
CA GLY A 468 21.99 -0.01 -20.00
C GLY A 468 21.01 -0.69 -20.96
N VAL A 469 19.87 -1.18 -20.47
CA VAL A 469 18.88 -1.92 -21.26
C VAL A 469 18.24 -1.04 -22.33
N LYS A 470 18.48 -1.37 -23.61
CA LYS A 470 17.91 -0.66 -24.78
C LYS A 470 16.78 -1.42 -25.47
N ALA A 471 16.68 -2.72 -25.27
CA ALA A 471 15.67 -3.58 -25.87
C ALA A 471 15.32 -4.75 -24.93
N SER A 472 14.09 -5.25 -25.02
CA SER A 472 13.59 -6.33 -24.17
C SER A 472 12.96 -7.48 -24.98
N PRO A 473 13.05 -8.75 -24.55
CA PRO A 473 13.70 -9.19 -23.32
C PRO A 473 15.23 -9.00 -23.41
N ALA A 474 15.83 -8.57 -22.30
CA ALA A 474 17.28 -8.52 -22.13
C ALA A 474 17.68 -9.56 -21.10
N PHE A 475 18.78 -10.25 -21.35
CA PHE A 475 19.28 -11.34 -20.53
C PHE A 475 20.70 -11.00 -20.07
N PHE A 476 20.98 -11.29 -18.82
CA PHE A 476 22.26 -11.06 -18.18
C PHE A 476 22.59 -12.29 -17.34
N VAL A 477 23.73 -12.93 -17.61
CA VAL A 477 24.26 -14.01 -16.78
C VAL A 477 25.26 -13.39 -15.83
N PHE A 478 24.99 -13.52 -14.53
CA PHE A 478 25.88 -13.10 -13.47
C PHE A 478 26.46 -14.32 -12.76
N ARG A 479 27.72 -14.22 -12.35
CA ARG A 479 28.29 -15.06 -11.31
C ARG A 479 28.00 -14.43 -9.95
N ARG A 480 27.56 -15.24 -8.99
CA ARG A 480 27.31 -14.79 -7.61
C ARG A 480 28.57 -14.20 -6.99
N GLY A 481 28.41 -13.19 -6.13
CA GLY A 481 29.51 -12.56 -5.41
C GLY A 481 29.02 -11.47 -4.47
N THR A 482 29.77 -11.18 -3.41
CA THR A 482 29.39 -10.20 -2.38
C THR A 482 29.24 -8.77 -2.90
N ASP A 483 29.90 -8.44 -4.02
CA ASP A 483 29.95 -7.10 -4.60
C ASP A 483 28.97 -6.92 -5.78
N GLY A 484 27.73 -7.38 -5.61
CA GLY A 484 26.67 -7.24 -6.63
C GLY A 484 26.68 -8.30 -7.75
N GLY A 485 27.59 -9.28 -7.67
CA GLY A 485 27.80 -10.29 -8.69
C GLY A 485 28.60 -9.79 -9.89
N GLN A 486 29.31 -10.70 -10.55
CA GLN A 486 30.12 -10.39 -11.73
C GLN A 486 29.34 -10.70 -13.00
N LEU A 487 29.14 -9.72 -13.87
CA LEU A 487 28.53 -9.94 -15.19
C LEU A 487 29.45 -10.84 -16.04
N VAL A 488 28.91 -11.96 -16.53
CA VAL A 488 29.59 -12.91 -17.42
C VAL A 488 29.25 -12.60 -18.87
N MET A 489 27.96 -12.48 -19.18
CA MET A 489 27.48 -12.22 -20.55
C MET A 489 26.14 -11.50 -20.51
N SER A 490 25.83 -10.72 -21.55
CA SER A 490 24.48 -10.17 -21.76
C SER A 490 24.07 -10.21 -23.23
N TRP A 491 22.76 -10.29 -23.48
CA TRP A 491 22.19 -10.20 -24.83
C TRP A 491 20.73 -9.76 -24.79
N THR A 492 20.20 -9.35 -25.95
CA THR A 492 18.78 -8.99 -26.10
C THR A 492 18.10 -9.81 -27.20
N GLY A 493 16.77 -9.85 -27.12
CA GLY A 493 15.89 -10.44 -28.12
C GLY A 493 15.38 -11.83 -27.75
N ALA A 494 14.25 -12.23 -28.31
CA ALA A 494 13.54 -13.46 -27.98
C ALA A 494 13.92 -14.67 -28.87
N SER A 495 15.10 -14.63 -29.52
CA SER A 495 15.59 -15.75 -30.33
C SER A 495 15.97 -16.92 -29.43
N VAL A 496 15.41 -18.09 -29.72
CA VAL A 496 15.62 -19.31 -28.94
C VAL A 496 17.04 -19.83 -29.12
N GLU A 497 17.48 -19.97 -30.37
CA GLU A 497 18.83 -20.41 -30.72
C GLU A 497 19.87 -19.53 -30.04
N LYS A 498 19.73 -18.20 -30.14
CA LYS A 498 20.64 -17.27 -29.48
C LYS A 498 20.64 -17.41 -27.96
N PHE A 499 19.47 -17.65 -27.35
CA PHE A 499 19.36 -17.84 -25.90
C PHE A 499 20.08 -19.11 -25.44
N GLU A 500 19.83 -20.24 -26.11
CA GLU A 500 20.43 -21.54 -25.77
C GLU A 500 21.95 -21.49 -25.98
N THR A 501 22.43 -21.03 -27.15
CA THR A 501 23.87 -20.92 -27.44
C THR A 501 24.61 -20.07 -26.42
N ASN A 502 24.07 -18.89 -26.07
CA ASN A 502 24.71 -17.99 -25.12
C ASN A 502 24.72 -18.58 -23.70
N LEU A 503 23.63 -19.22 -23.27
CA LEU A 503 23.54 -19.81 -21.94
C LEU A 503 24.50 -21.00 -21.81
N ASP A 504 24.53 -21.89 -22.79
CA ASP A 504 25.44 -23.05 -22.81
C ASP A 504 26.91 -22.60 -22.83
N THR A 505 27.23 -21.54 -23.57
CA THR A 505 28.58 -20.93 -23.54
C THR A 505 28.96 -20.45 -22.14
N CYS A 506 28.05 -19.78 -21.42
CA CYS A 506 28.31 -19.32 -20.06
C CYS A 506 28.52 -20.49 -19.08
N ILE A 507 27.74 -21.56 -19.22
CA ILE A 507 27.87 -22.78 -18.40
C ILE A 507 29.25 -23.41 -18.62
N GLN A 508 29.66 -23.57 -19.88
CA GLN A 508 30.95 -24.16 -20.22
C GLN A 508 32.11 -23.33 -19.66
N GLN A 509 32.08 -22.00 -19.84
CA GLN A 509 33.12 -21.10 -19.31
C GLN A 509 33.22 -21.17 -17.78
N GLU A 510 32.09 -21.31 -17.09
CA GLU A 510 32.09 -21.42 -15.64
C GLU A 510 32.65 -22.76 -15.17
N ALA A 511 32.31 -23.86 -15.85
CA ALA A 511 32.86 -25.17 -15.56
C ALA A 511 34.38 -25.22 -15.78
N GLU A 512 34.88 -24.64 -16.88
CA GLU A 512 36.32 -24.52 -17.18
C GLU A 512 37.06 -23.70 -16.11
N ARG A 513 36.46 -22.60 -15.65
CA ARG A 513 37.01 -21.77 -14.55
C ARG A 513 37.10 -22.56 -13.25
N GLN A 514 36.00 -23.23 -12.86
CA GLN A 514 35.98 -24.02 -11.62
C GLN A 514 36.99 -25.18 -11.66
N ALA A 515 37.23 -25.77 -12.83
CA ALA A 515 38.27 -26.78 -13.02
C ALA A 515 39.70 -26.23 -12.95
N CYS A 516 39.90 -24.94 -13.25
CA CYS A 516 41.20 -24.27 -13.12
C CYS A 516 41.48 -23.78 -11.68
N ASP A 517 40.42 -23.45 -10.94
CA ASP A 517 40.49 -22.98 -9.55
C ASP A 517 40.61 -24.13 -8.53
N ALA A 518 40.30 -25.37 -8.93
CA ALA A 518 40.38 -26.60 -8.12
C ALA A 518 41.71 -27.35 -8.34
#